data_AF-A0A542MC89-F1
#
_entry.id   AF-A0A542MC89-F1
#
_cell.length_a   1.000
_cell.length_b   1.000
_cell.length_c   1.000
_cell.angle_alpha   90.00
_cell.angle_beta   90.00
_cell.angle_gamma   90.00
#
_symmetry.space_group_name_H-M   'P 1'
#
loop_
_entity.id
_entity.type
_entity.pdbx_description
1 polymer ?
#
loop_
_entity_poly.entity_id
_entity_poly.type
_entity_poly.pdbx_seq_one_letter_code
_entity_poly.pdbx_strand_id
1 'polypeptide(L)'
;MVNRRNAIKAFGVGSAAFSLERQAIANEAGGGVYSDREAADRFMREWMTKEGVRSTDSDTPGKSMSPVMKTPKGQLIVGRFADRMYYTTALMGWAPSNAAQMRSYAPVVVPIGFVTDFASIPRVLWSLLPSDGPYVYAAVVHDYLYWEQHLPRETADNIFKFLMQDFEVDVATLSTIYGGVRVGGWAAWDENSRRKAAGEKRILRKPPDDPKARWADIKHQADYF
;
A
#
# COMPACT_ATOMS: atom_id res chain seq x y z
N MET A 1 52.85 -4.30 -57.10
CA MET A 1 51.97 -4.65 -55.96
C MET A 1 50.53 -4.35 -56.36
N VAL A 2 49.75 -5.40 -56.58
CA VAL A 2 48.36 -5.36 -57.11
C VAL A 2 47.54 -6.29 -56.22
N ASN A 3 46.44 -5.85 -55.62
CA ASN A 3 45.07 -6.10 -56.10
C ASN A 3 43.98 -5.88 -55.02
N ARG A 4 42.79 -5.56 -55.53
CA ARG A 4 41.48 -5.43 -54.86
C ARG A 4 40.94 -6.78 -54.38
N ARG A 5 40.14 -6.80 -53.29
CA ARG A 5 38.75 -7.34 -53.21
C ARG A 5 38.26 -7.55 -51.76
N ASN A 6 36.96 -7.32 -51.58
CA ASN A 6 36.17 -7.44 -50.36
C ASN A 6 36.26 -8.80 -49.64
N ALA A 7 36.10 -8.79 -48.31
CA ALA A 7 35.53 -9.90 -47.56
C ALA A 7 34.80 -9.40 -46.30
N ILE A 8 33.69 -10.07 -46.01
CA ILE A 8 32.65 -9.82 -45.00
C ILE A 8 33.02 -10.53 -43.68
N LYS A 9 32.36 -10.14 -42.57
CA LYS A 9 32.24 -10.80 -41.23
C LYS A 9 33.26 -10.28 -40.21
N ALA A 10 33.00 -10.14 -38.91
CA ALA A 10 31.84 -10.26 -38.04
C ALA A 10 32.31 -9.86 -36.61
N PHE A 11 31.36 -9.47 -35.74
CA PHE A 11 31.41 -9.53 -34.26
C PHE A 11 32.54 -8.82 -33.46
N GLY A 12 32.12 -7.89 -32.60
CA GLY A 12 32.27 -8.11 -31.15
C GLY A 12 33.14 -7.14 -30.34
N VAL A 13 32.50 -6.59 -29.28
CA VAL A 13 33.08 -6.17 -27.97
C VAL A 13 33.94 -4.88 -28.01
N GLY A 14 33.78 -3.86 -27.17
CA GLY A 14 33.04 -3.60 -25.94
C GLY A 14 33.62 -2.32 -25.28
N SER A 15 33.16 -1.99 -24.07
CA SER A 15 33.51 -0.84 -23.20
C SER A 15 32.74 0.46 -23.46
N ALA A 16 32.17 1.15 -22.47
CA ALA A 16 32.14 0.94 -21.03
C ALA A 16 30.99 1.79 -20.44
N ALA A 17 30.30 1.29 -19.40
CA ALA A 17 29.51 2.15 -18.52
C ALA A 17 29.35 1.50 -17.14
N PHE A 18 29.87 2.24 -16.14
CA PHE A 18 29.50 2.26 -14.73
C PHE A 18 29.73 1.00 -13.87
N SER A 19 30.89 1.01 -13.21
CA SER A 19 31.14 0.29 -11.96
C SER A 19 30.55 1.07 -10.79
N LEU A 20 29.54 0.50 -10.12
CA LEU A 20 29.22 0.84 -8.73
C LEU A 20 29.40 -0.43 -7.91
N GLU A 21 30.41 -0.34 -7.07
CA GLU A 21 30.96 -1.34 -6.16
C GLU A 21 29.88 -1.79 -5.16
N ARG A 22 29.45 -3.04 -5.28
CA ARG A 22 28.57 -3.71 -4.30
C ARG A 22 29.39 -4.03 -3.06
N GLN A 23 29.14 -3.33 -1.97
CA GLN A 23 29.52 -3.82 -0.66
C GLN A 23 28.51 -4.84 -0.18
N ALA A 24 29.04 -5.99 0.18
CA ALA A 24 28.36 -7.25 0.41
C ALA A 24 27.54 -7.25 1.71
N ILE A 25 26.32 -7.80 1.62
CA ILE A 25 25.84 -8.72 2.64
C ILE A 25 25.98 -10.10 2.02
N ALA A 26 27.11 -10.73 2.32
CA ALA A 26 27.37 -12.12 2.01
C ALA A 26 26.62 -12.98 3.03
N ASN A 27 25.86 -13.97 2.56
CA ASN A 27 25.73 -15.25 3.24
C ASN A 27 25.88 -16.35 2.18
N GLU A 28 27.03 -17.00 2.31
CA GLU A 28 27.49 -18.33 1.91
C GLU A 28 26.77 -19.13 0.81
N ALA A 29 27.56 -19.45 -0.22
CA ALA A 29 27.49 -20.64 -1.09
C ALA A 29 26.15 -20.96 -1.79
N GLY A 30 25.95 -20.35 -2.96
CA GLY A 30 24.98 -20.77 -3.97
C GLY A 30 24.57 -19.58 -4.82
N GLY A 31 24.71 -19.67 -6.15
CA GLY A 31 24.36 -18.59 -7.08
C GLY A 31 23.01 -17.97 -6.73
N GLY A 32 22.99 -16.66 -6.55
CA GLY A 32 21.80 -15.96 -6.04
C GLY A 32 20.56 -16.32 -6.85
N VAL A 33 19.42 -16.46 -6.17
CA VAL A 33 18.13 -16.91 -6.71
C VAL A 33 17.74 -16.21 -8.03
N TYR A 34 18.20 -14.98 -8.27
CA TYR A 34 17.90 -14.19 -9.47
C TYR A 34 19.03 -14.14 -10.53
N SER A 35 20.14 -14.82 -10.28
CA SER A 35 21.24 -14.98 -11.24
C SER A 35 21.05 -16.20 -12.15
N ASP A 36 20.29 -17.19 -11.69
CA ASP A 36 19.84 -18.36 -12.45
C ASP A 36 18.32 -18.25 -12.64
N ARG A 37 17.90 -18.13 -13.91
CA ARG A 37 16.49 -17.99 -14.29
C ARG A 37 15.67 -19.20 -13.86
N GLU A 38 16.23 -20.41 -13.90
CA GLU A 38 15.51 -21.62 -13.49
C GLU A 38 15.37 -21.70 -11.97
N ALA A 39 16.38 -21.25 -11.22
CA ALA A 39 16.30 -21.11 -9.77
C ALA A 39 15.25 -20.06 -9.36
N ALA A 40 15.21 -18.91 -10.06
CA ALA A 40 14.19 -17.90 -9.87
C ALA A 40 12.79 -18.47 -10.14
N ASP A 41 12.62 -19.19 -11.25
CA ASP A 41 11.35 -19.78 -11.63
C ASP A 41 10.91 -20.89 -10.65
N ARG A 42 11.83 -21.71 -10.14
CA ARG A 42 11.56 -22.69 -9.08
C ARG A 42 11.13 -22.01 -7.79
N PHE A 43 11.90 -21.03 -7.34
CA PHE A 43 11.57 -20.23 -6.16
C PHE A 43 10.19 -19.58 -6.28
N MET A 44 9.87 -18.96 -7.42
CA MET A 44 8.57 -18.33 -7.64
C MET A 44 7.43 -19.35 -7.63
N ARG A 45 7.60 -20.53 -8.25
CA ARG A 45 6.61 -21.61 -8.19
C ARG A 45 6.41 -22.14 -6.78
N GLU A 46 7.49 -22.36 -6.03
CA GLU A 46 7.43 -22.82 -4.65
C GLU A 46 6.74 -21.79 -3.74
N TRP A 47 7.10 -20.51 -3.88
CA TRP A 47 6.47 -19.41 -3.16
C TRP A 47 4.98 -19.29 -3.49
N MET A 48 4.61 -19.33 -4.77
CA MET A 48 3.20 -19.30 -5.21
C MET A 48 2.41 -20.51 -4.71
N THR A 49 3.04 -21.70 -4.63
CA THR A 49 2.37 -22.91 -4.14
C THR A 49 2.23 -22.87 -2.61
N LYS A 50 3.28 -22.45 -1.90
CA LYS A 50 3.31 -22.40 -0.44
C LYS A 50 2.41 -21.33 0.15
N GLU A 51 2.37 -20.14 -0.47
CA GLU A 51 1.51 -19.04 -0.06
C GLU A 51 0.11 -19.11 -0.69
N GLY A 52 -0.02 -19.67 -1.90
CA GLY A 52 -1.32 -19.92 -2.55
C GLY A 52 -2.16 -21.00 -1.86
N VAL A 53 -1.53 -22.01 -1.26
CA VAL A 53 -2.21 -23.04 -0.45
C VAL A 53 -2.58 -22.51 0.95
N ARG A 54 -1.91 -21.47 1.45
CA ARG A 54 -2.20 -20.88 2.78
C ARG A 54 -3.39 -19.93 2.79
N SER A 55 -3.93 -19.56 1.63
CA SER A 55 -5.03 -18.59 1.52
C SER A 55 -6.43 -19.17 1.80
N THR A 56 -6.55 -20.46 2.15
CA THR A 56 -7.86 -21.08 2.47
C THR A 56 -7.77 -22.07 3.64
N ASP A 57 -7.15 -21.70 4.76
CA ASP A 57 -7.29 -22.48 5.99
C ASP A 57 -8.56 -22.07 6.75
N SER A 58 -9.73 -22.44 6.20
CA SER A 58 -11.00 -22.53 6.93
C SER A 58 -11.45 -23.98 7.18
N ASP A 59 -10.69 -24.99 6.77
CA ASP A 59 -11.16 -26.39 6.80
C ASP A 59 -10.33 -27.28 7.74
N THR A 60 -10.36 -26.98 9.04
CA THR A 60 -10.04 -27.99 10.08
C THR A 60 -11.26 -28.18 11.00
N PRO A 61 -11.96 -29.33 10.94
CA PRO A 61 -13.07 -29.61 11.83
C PRO A 61 -12.57 -29.75 13.28
N GLY A 62 -13.09 -28.95 14.20
CA GLY A 62 -12.96 -29.21 15.65
C GLY A 62 -12.11 -28.25 16.47
N LYS A 63 -11.60 -27.13 15.91
CA LYS A 63 -11.06 -26.04 16.74
C LYS A 63 -12.19 -25.07 17.09
N SER A 64 -12.59 -25.06 18.36
CA SER A 64 -13.48 -24.04 18.94
C SER A 64 -12.95 -22.65 18.59
N MET A 65 -13.62 -21.99 17.65
CA MET A 65 -13.39 -20.59 17.30
C MET A 65 -13.77 -19.74 18.52
N SER A 66 -12.78 -19.30 19.28
CA SER A 66 -12.95 -18.08 20.04
C SER A 66 -13.12 -16.95 19.02
N PRO A 67 -14.27 -16.25 18.93
CA PRO A 67 -14.54 -15.33 17.84
C PRO A 67 -13.98 -13.96 18.19
N VAL A 68 -12.65 -13.86 18.24
CA VAL A 68 -11.97 -12.58 18.09
C VAL A 68 -11.15 -12.72 16.81
N MET A 69 -11.78 -12.44 15.68
CA MET A 69 -11.05 -12.28 14.42
C MET A 69 -9.98 -11.22 14.65
N LYS A 70 -8.70 -11.57 14.53
CA LYS A 70 -7.60 -10.62 14.67
C LYS A 70 -7.72 -9.56 13.58
N THR A 71 -7.88 -8.32 14.00
CA THR A 71 -7.76 -7.13 13.17
C THR A 71 -6.27 -6.78 13.11
N PRO A 72 -5.74 -6.36 11.95
CA PRO A 72 -6.39 -5.82 10.74
C PRO A 72 -6.85 -6.87 9.71
N LYS A 73 -7.71 -6.49 8.75
CA LYS A 73 -8.17 -7.40 7.66
C LYS A 73 -7.32 -7.25 6.41
N GLY A 74 -6.61 -8.30 6.00
CA GLY A 74 -5.79 -8.28 4.78
C GLY A 74 -4.50 -7.45 4.89
N GLN A 75 -3.61 -7.62 3.93
CA GLN A 75 -2.36 -6.85 3.85
C GLN A 75 -2.59 -5.51 3.14
N LEU A 76 -1.83 -4.48 3.52
CA LEU A 76 -1.75 -3.27 2.72
C LEU A 76 -0.86 -3.54 1.50
N ILE A 77 -1.49 -3.73 0.34
CA ILE A 77 -0.81 -3.80 -0.95
C ILE A 77 -1.32 -2.62 -1.78
N VAL A 78 -0.38 -1.80 -2.24
CA VAL A 78 -0.68 -0.56 -2.96
C VAL A 78 0.06 -0.50 -4.28
N GLY A 79 -0.64 0.01 -5.29
CA GLY A 79 0.00 0.61 -6.45
C GLY A 79 0.30 2.08 -6.16
N ARG A 80 1.24 2.65 -6.91
CA ARG A 80 1.67 4.04 -6.73
C ARG A 80 1.60 4.78 -8.05
N PHE A 81 1.10 6.01 -8.02
CA PHE A 81 1.20 6.96 -9.13
C PHE A 81 2.61 7.59 -9.17
N ALA A 82 2.93 8.33 -10.24
CA ALA A 82 4.20 9.05 -10.30
C ALA A 82 4.29 10.15 -9.23
N ASP A 83 3.17 10.77 -8.86
CA ASP A 83 3.06 11.66 -7.71
C ASP A 83 2.91 10.91 -6.37
N ARG A 84 2.77 11.63 -5.25
CA ARG A 84 2.63 11.03 -3.91
C ARG A 84 1.19 10.57 -3.64
N MET A 85 0.65 9.79 -4.56
CA MET A 85 -0.67 9.18 -4.46
C MET A 85 -0.54 7.68 -4.69
N TYR A 86 -1.40 6.94 -4.01
CA TYR A 86 -1.41 5.49 -3.98
C TYR A 86 -2.83 4.99 -4.23
N TYR A 87 -2.95 3.74 -4.63
CA TYR A 87 -4.24 3.08 -4.73
C TYR A 87 -4.17 1.65 -4.19
N THR A 88 -5.23 1.21 -3.52
CA THR A 88 -5.32 -0.15 -2.98
C THR A 88 -5.42 -1.17 -4.12
N THR A 89 -4.66 -2.26 -4.04
CA THR A 89 -4.75 -3.38 -5.00
C THR A 89 -5.37 -4.64 -4.38
N ALA A 90 -5.63 -4.62 -3.08
CA ALA A 90 -6.27 -5.69 -2.33
C ALA A 90 -7.35 -5.10 -1.41
N LEU A 91 -8.34 -5.92 -1.05
CA LEU A 91 -9.30 -5.57 -0.02
C LEU A 91 -8.58 -5.48 1.33
N MET A 92 -8.85 -4.42 2.06
CA MET A 92 -8.34 -4.23 3.41
C MET A 92 -9.41 -3.63 4.33
N GLY A 93 -9.16 -3.56 5.62
CA GLY A 93 -10.09 -2.89 6.52
C GLY A 93 -9.91 -3.21 7.99
N TRP A 94 -10.95 -2.86 8.74
CA TRP A 94 -10.94 -2.97 10.19
C TRP A 94 -12.25 -3.56 10.70
N ALA A 95 -12.20 -4.17 11.86
CA ALA A 95 -13.36 -4.63 12.60
C ALA A 95 -13.13 -4.39 14.09
N PRO A 96 -14.20 -4.23 14.87
CA PRO A 96 -14.11 -4.18 16.33
C PRO A 96 -13.40 -5.42 16.90
N SER A 97 -12.44 -5.22 17.81
CA SER A 97 -11.64 -6.30 18.41
C SER A 97 -12.17 -6.76 19.78
N ASN A 98 -13.10 -6.01 20.39
CA ASN A 98 -13.68 -6.34 21.69
C ASN A 98 -15.17 -6.02 21.77
N ALA A 99 -15.84 -6.59 22.78
CA ALA A 99 -17.28 -6.47 22.98
C ALA A 99 -17.76 -5.01 23.16
N ALA A 100 -16.93 -4.12 23.70
CA ALA A 100 -17.29 -2.71 23.83
C ALA A 100 -17.31 -2.01 22.48
N GLN A 101 -16.28 -2.22 21.65
CA GLN A 101 -16.25 -1.68 20.29
C GLN A 101 -17.37 -2.28 19.43
N MET A 102 -17.66 -3.58 19.55
CA MET A 102 -18.73 -4.25 18.78
C MET A 102 -20.11 -3.64 19.02
N ARG A 103 -20.35 -2.98 20.16
CA ARG A 103 -21.61 -2.30 20.46
C ARG A 103 -21.75 -0.94 19.77
N SER A 104 -20.66 -0.33 19.34
CA SER A 104 -20.64 1.06 18.89
C SER A 104 -20.10 1.25 17.47
N TYR A 105 -19.41 0.25 16.92
CA TYR A 105 -18.74 0.36 15.62
C TYR A 105 -19.08 -0.83 14.73
N ALA A 106 -19.28 -0.54 13.44
CA ALA A 106 -19.39 -1.56 12.40
C ALA A 106 -18.01 -1.83 11.76
N PRO A 107 -17.80 -3.02 11.17
CA PRO A 107 -16.62 -3.26 10.36
C PRO A 107 -16.52 -2.29 9.17
N VAL A 108 -15.29 -1.93 8.82
CA VAL A 108 -14.96 -1.08 7.68
C VAL A 108 -14.21 -1.91 6.66
N VAL A 109 -14.60 -1.78 5.39
CA VAL A 109 -13.90 -2.39 4.26
C VAL A 109 -13.50 -1.29 3.30
N VAL A 110 -12.21 -1.21 3.00
CA VAL A 110 -11.66 -0.35 1.96
C VAL A 110 -11.62 -1.17 0.67
N PRO A 111 -12.29 -0.71 -0.40
CA PRO A 111 -12.36 -1.45 -1.65
C PRO A 111 -11.01 -1.41 -2.38
N ILE A 112 -10.85 -2.32 -3.36
CA ILE A 112 -9.78 -2.24 -4.36
C ILE A 112 -9.98 -0.97 -5.20
N GLY A 113 -8.88 -0.29 -5.53
CA GLY A 113 -8.87 0.93 -6.32
C GLY A 113 -9.10 2.22 -5.53
N PHE A 114 -9.20 2.16 -4.20
CA PHE A 114 -9.30 3.36 -3.38
C PHE A 114 -8.01 4.18 -3.43
N VAL A 115 -8.12 5.46 -3.78
CA VAL A 115 -7.00 6.40 -3.93
C VAL A 115 -6.76 7.20 -2.66
N THR A 116 -5.51 7.20 -2.19
CA THR A 116 -5.07 7.75 -0.89
C THR A 116 -3.71 8.43 -1.02
N ASP A 117 -3.49 9.49 -0.23
CA ASP A 117 -2.21 10.15 -0.02
C ASP A 117 -1.53 9.72 1.29
N PHE A 118 -2.05 8.67 1.93
CA PHE A 118 -1.75 8.27 3.30
C PHE A 118 -1.99 9.42 4.30
N ALA A 119 -1.19 9.47 5.36
CA ALA A 119 -1.28 10.57 6.30
C ALA A 119 -0.76 11.86 5.64
N SER A 120 -1.68 12.81 5.41
CA SER A 120 -1.41 14.15 4.89
C SER A 120 -0.68 15.03 5.95
N ILE A 121 0.52 14.62 6.33
CA ILE A 121 1.32 15.21 7.41
C ILE A 121 2.17 16.35 6.85
N PRO A 122 2.12 17.56 7.45
CA PRO A 122 3.00 18.66 7.07
C PRO A 122 4.47 18.26 7.08
N ARG A 123 5.22 18.66 6.04
CA ARG A 123 6.64 18.28 5.84
C ARG A 123 7.54 18.54 7.04
N VAL A 124 7.26 19.60 7.80
CA VAL A 124 8.03 19.95 9.01
C VAL A 124 7.94 18.90 10.11
N LEU A 125 6.93 18.02 10.07
CA LEU A 125 6.73 16.96 11.05
C LEU A 125 7.30 15.62 10.59
N TRP A 126 7.85 15.49 9.37
CA TRP A 126 8.30 14.20 8.83
C TRP A 126 9.50 13.59 9.56
N SER A 127 10.29 14.40 10.27
CA SER A 127 11.36 13.87 11.14
C SER A 127 10.81 13.09 12.34
N LEU A 128 9.58 13.38 12.75
CA LEU A 128 8.88 12.71 13.85
C LEU A 128 7.85 11.70 13.35
N LEU A 129 7.17 12.04 12.26
CA LEU A 129 6.05 11.31 11.68
C LEU A 129 6.31 11.08 10.18
N PRO A 130 7.13 10.09 9.82
CA PRO A 130 7.46 9.81 8.42
C PRO A 130 6.21 9.37 7.66
N SER A 131 6.10 9.75 6.38
CA SER A 131 4.88 9.46 5.59
C SER A 131 4.58 7.96 5.40
N ASP A 132 5.58 7.09 5.61
CA ASP A 132 5.54 5.64 5.46
C ASP A 132 5.69 4.87 6.80
N GLY A 133 5.36 5.52 7.93
CA GLY A 133 5.47 4.92 9.27
C GLY A 133 4.52 3.74 9.56
N PRO A 134 4.57 3.15 10.77
CA PRO A 134 3.76 1.98 11.14
C PRO A 134 2.24 2.22 11.14
N TYR A 135 1.81 3.49 11.10
CA TYR A 135 0.41 3.90 11.05
C TYR A 135 -0.17 3.98 9.63
N VAL A 136 0.59 3.71 8.57
CA VAL A 136 0.10 3.90 7.17
C VAL A 136 -1.15 3.06 6.89
N TYR A 137 -1.20 1.81 7.36
CA TYR A 137 -2.40 0.99 7.22
C TYR A 137 -3.63 1.69 7.81
N ALA A 138 -3.46 2.24 9.02
CA ALA A 138 -4.49 2.96 9.73
C ALA A 138 -4.90 4.25 8.98
N ALA A 139 -3.94 4.95 8.37
CA ALA A 139 -4.16 6.15 7.58
C ALA A 139 -5.01 5.85 6.31
N VAL A 140 -4.75 4.74 5.61
CA VAL A 140 -5.56 4.37 4.42
C VAL A 140 -7.03 4.13 4.79
N VAL A 141 -7.29 3.47 5.92
CA VAL A 141 -8.68 3.27 6.40
C VAL A 141 -9.31 4.60 6.82
N HIS A 142 -8.55 5.48 7.47
CA HIS A 142 -9.01 6.81 7.87
C HIS A 142 -9.36 7.69 6.67
N ASP A 143 -8.50 7.75 5.66
CA ASP A 143 -8.72 8.49 4.41
C ASP A 143 -10.00 8.01 3.72
N TYR A 144 -10.23 6.70 3.67
CA TYR A 144 -11.44 6.12 3.10
C TYR A 144 -12.70 6.60 3.82
N LEU A 145 -12.70 6.56 5.16
CA LEU A 145 -13.82 7.05 5.96
C LEU A 145 -14.01 8.57 5.83
N TYR A 146 -12.92 9.32 5.73
CA TYR A 146 -12.92 10.77 5.51
C TYR A 146 -13.40 11.16 4.12
N TRP A 147 -13.23 10.29 3.13
CA TRP A 147 -13.75 10.46 1.78
C TRP A 147 -15.21 10.03 1.66
N GLU A 148 -15.58 8.89 2.26
CA GLU A 148 -16.94 8.37 2.15
C GLU A 148 -17.94 9.17 2.98
N GLN A 149 -17.53 9.61 4.17
CA GLN A 149 -18.32 10.45 5.08
C GLN A 149 -19.69 9.87 5.47
N HIS A 150 -19.87 8.55 5.40
CA HIS A 150 -21.08 7.86 5.84
C HIS A 150 -21.13 7.64 7.37
N LEU A 151 -20.03 7.91 8.08
CA LEU A 151 -19.95 7.91 9.55
C LEU A 151 -19.63 9.34 10.03
N PRO A 152 -19.93 9.67 11.30
CA PRO A 152 -19.42 10.89 11.91
C PRO A 152 -17.88 10.93 11.90
N ARG A 153 -17.30 12.12 11.72
CA ARG A 153 -15.86 12.35 11.74
C ARG A 153 -15.17 11.75 12.98
N GLU A 154 -15.79 11.91 14.14
CA GLU A 154 -15.28 11.35 15.39
C GLU A 154 -15.20 9.82 15.38
N THR A 155 -16.18 9.16 14.78
CA THR A 155 -16.16 7.71 14.60
C THR A 155 -14.99 7.29 13.72
N ALA A 156 -14.73 8.02 12.63
CA ALA A 156 -13.57 7.78 11.77
C ALA A 156 -12.24 7.99 12.52
N ASP A 157 -12.11 9.07 13.29
CA ASP A 157 -10.92 9.35 14.11
C ASP A 157 -10.68 8.26 15.17
N ASN A 158 -11.74 7.76 15.80
CA ASN A 158 -11.65 6.69 16.80
C ASN A 158 -11.21 5.36 16.16
N ILE A 159 -11.75 5.02 14.99
CA ILE A 159 -11.31 3.83 14.24
C ILE A 159 -9.83 3.94 13.87
N PHE A 160 -9.38 5.12 13.44
CA PHE A 160 -7.97 5.37 13.15
C PHE A 160 -7.08 5.15 14.38
N LYS A 161 -7.51 5.65 15.55
CA LYS A 161 -6.85 5.37 16.83
C LYS A 161 -6.79 3.87 17.13
N PHE A 162 -7.91 3.16 17.02
CA PHE A 162 -7.96 1.72 17.31
C PHE A 162 -7.04 0.92 16.39
N LEU A 163 -7.00 1.25 15.10
CA LEU A 163 -6.06 0.62 14.17
C LEU A 163 -4.61 0.88 14.56
N MET A 164 -4.24 2.11 14.93
CA MET A 164 -2.88 2.38 15.42
C MET A 164 -2.55 1.57 16.68
N GLN A 165 -3.52 1.33 17.57
CA GLN A 165 -3.34 0.45 18.73
C GLN A 165 -3.19 -1.02 18.33
N ASP A 166 -4.00 -1.50 17.39
CA ASP A 166 -3.93 -2.87 16.86
C ASP A 166 -2.57 -3.14 16.16
N PHE A 167 -1.96 -2.11 15.58
CA PHE A 167 -0.61 -2.15 15.00
C PHE A 167 0.52 -1.84 16.00
N GLU A 168 0.20 -1.68 17.29
CA GLU A 168 1.18 -1.40 18.35
C GLU A 168 2.05 -0.15 18.07
N VAL A 169 1.48 0.85 17.39
CA VAL A 169 2.13 2.16 17.20
C VAL A 169 2.40 2.76 18.58
N ASP A 170 3.61 3.29 18.78
CA ASP A 170 4.01 3.82 20.07
C ASP A 170 3.06 4.94 20.54
N VAL A 171 2.88 5.03 21.86
CA VAL A 171 1.88 5.90 22.47
C VAL A 171 2.11 7.37 22.14
N ALA A 172 3.37 7.81 21.97
CA ALA A 172 3.68 9.21 21.67
C ALA A 172 3.29 9.57 20.23
N THR A 173 3.68 8.73 19.26
CA THR A 173 3.28 8.85 17.85
C THR A 173 1.77 8.82 17.71
N LEU A 174 1.11 7.81 18.31
CA LEU A 174 -0.34 7.66 18.28
C LEU A 174 -1.04 8.89 18.87
N SER A 175 -0.61 9.35 20.05
CA SER A 175 -1.24 10.49 20.73
C SER A 175 -1.07 11.77 19.92
N THR A 176 0.08 11.96 19.28
CA THR A 176 0.37 13.11 18.42
C THR A 176 -0.53 13.11 17.19
N ILE A 177 -0.59 11.98 16.47
CA ILE A 177 -1.43 11.82 15.28
C ILE A 177 -2.91 11.99 15.64
N TYR A 178 -3.39 11.28 16.66
CA TYR A 178 -4.78 11.34 17.09
C TYR A 178 -5.15 12.76 17.56
N GLY A 179 -4.31 13.42 18.35
CA GLY A 179 -4.51 14.82 18.74
C GLY A 179 -4.62 15.76 17.53
N GLY A 180 -3.74 15.56 16.53
CA GLY A 180 -3.76 16.32 15.29
C GLY A 180 -5.08 16.22 14.54
N VAL A 181 -5.62 15.01 14.34
CA VAL A 181 -6.92 14.84 13.64
C VAL A 181 -8.09 15.38 14.46
N ARG A 182 -8.03 15.33 15.80
CA ARG A 182 -9.10 15.90 16.65
C ARG A 182 -9.15 17.42 16.54
N VAL A 183 -8.01 18.10 16.53
CA VAL A 183 -7.91 19.57 16.48
C VAL A 183 -8.07 20.12 15.04
N GLY A 184 -7.47 19.46 14.05
CA GLY A 184 -7.37 19.99 12.68
C GLY A 184 -8.08 19.18 11.59
N GLY A 185 -8.59 17.98 11.90
CA GLY A 185 -9.18 17.09 10.90
C GLY A 185 -10.44 17.62 10.22
N TRP A 186 -11.14 18.60 10.82
CA TRP A 186 -12.32 19.22 10.24
C TRP A 186 -12.04 19.90 8.88
N ALA A 187 -10.87 20.51 8.70
CA ALA A 187 -10.51 21.15 7.44
C ALA A 187 -10.39 20.14 6.28
N ALA A 188 -9.77 18.98 6.55
CA ALA A 188 -9.65 17.89 5.58
C ALA A 188 -11.00 17.21 5.32
N TRP A 189 -11.82 17.05 6.36
CA TRP A 189 -13.19 16.54 6.27
C TRP A 189 -14.05 17.40 5.34
N ASP A 190 -14.09 18.72 5.57
CA ASP A 190 -14.89 19.64 4.78
C ASP A 190 -14.38 19.74 3.33
N GLU A 191 -13.05 19.74 3.14
CA GLU A 191 -12.44 19.75 1.82
C GLU A 191 -12.77 18.49 1.01
N ASN A 192 -12.76 17.30 1.61
CA ASN A 192 -13.19 16.09 0.93
C ASN A 192 -14.67 16.16 0.52
N SER A 193 -15.52 16.70 1.39
CA SER A 193 -16.94 16.90 1.08
C SER A 193 -17.12 17.82 -0.14
N ARG A 194 -16.39 18.94 -0.18
CA ARG A 194 -16.40 19.86 -1.33
C ARG A 194 -15.91 19.20 -2.61
N ARG A 195 -14.81 18.44 -2.56
CA ARG A 195 -14.27 17.73 -3.73
C ARG A 195 -15.24 16.67 -4.27
N LYS A 196 -15.87 15.91 -3.37
CA LYS A 196 -16.89 14.91 -3.74
C LYS A 196 -18.11 15.58 -4.37
N ALA A 197 -18.58 16.70 -3.81
CA ALA A 197 -19.66 17.50 -4.39
C ALA A 197 -19.29 18.10 -5.77
N ALA A 198 -18.02 18.42 -6.00
CA ALA A 198 -17.50 18.86 -7.30
C ALA A 198 -17.28 17.70 -8.31
N GLY A 199 -17.60 16.46 -7.93
CA GLY A 199 -17.53 15.30 -8.81
C GLY A 199 -16.18 14.56 -8.82
N GLU A 200 -15.24 14.89 -7.94
CA GLU A 200 -14.03 14.08 -7.77
C GLU A 200 -14.45 12.66 -7.30
N LYS A 201 -13.81 11.64 -7.86
CA LYS A 201 -14.00 10.23 -7.50
C LYS A 201 -12.67 9.67 -7.00
N ARG A 202 -12.71 8.69 -6.09
CA ARG A 202 -11.49 8.05 -5.54
C ARG A 202 -11.49 6.53 -5.59
N ILE A 203 -12.43 5.92 -6.31
CA ILE A 203 -12.46 4.46 -6.52
C ILE A 203 -12.20 4.16 -7.99
N LEU A 204 -11.00 3.70 -8.30
CA LEU A 204 -10.60 3.31 -9.65
C LEU A 204 -11.26 1.98 -10.04
N ARG A 205 -11.70 1.87 -11.30
CA ARG A 205 -12.13 0.61 -11.91
C ARG A 205 -10.97 -0.19 -12.50
N LYS A 206 -9.87 0.48 -12.83
CA LYS A 206 -8.64 -0.12 -13.37
C LYS A 206 -7.40 0.66 -12.90
N PRO A 207 -6.23 0.01 -12.78
CA PRO A 207 -4.97 0.71 -12.51
C PRO A 207 -4.58 1.64 -13.68
N PRO A 208 -3.69 2.64 -13.46
CA PRO A 208 -3.12 3.44 -14.53
C PRO A 208 -2.35 2.57 -15.54
N ASP A 209 -2.53 2.86 -16.82
CA ASP A 209 -1.87 2.12 -17.92
C ASP A 209 -0.40 2.57 -18.10
N ASP A 210 -0.07 3.84 -17.79
CA ASP A 210 1.29 4.40 -17.87
C ASP A 210 1.92 4.49 -16.47
N PRO A 211 3.12 3.95 -16.22
CA PRO A 211 3.83 4.09 -14.94
C PRO A 211 4.17 5.55 -14.57
N LYS A 212 4.16 6.48 -15.54
CA LYS A 212 4.34 7.92 -15.31
C LYS A 212 3.04 8.65 -14.99
N ALA A 213 1.89 7.96 -15.02
CA ALA A 213 0.61 8.57 -14.75
C ALA A 213 0.60 9.19 -13.35
N ARG A 214 0.09 10.42 -13.28
CA ARG A 214 -0.09 11.17 -12.03
C ARG A 214 -1.55 11.18 -11.67
N TRP A 215 -1.86 11.08 -10.39
CA TRP A 215 -3.24 11.22 -9.93
C TRP A 215 -3.86 12.56 -10.33
N ALA A 216 -3.06 13.62 -10.30
CA ALA A 216 -3.48 14.95 -10.74
C ALA A 216 -4.12 14.97 -12.13
N ASP A 217 -3.67 14.09 -13.03
CA ASP A 217 -4.17 13.97 -14.40
C ASP A 217 -5.30 12.91 -14.49
N ILE A 218 -5.16 11.80 -13.76
CA ILE A 218 -6.09 10.66 -13.80
C ILE A 218 -7.46 11.01 -13.22
N LYS A 219 -7.52 11.82 -12.16
CA LYS A 219 -8.77 12.13 -11.45
C LYS A 219 -9.83 12.85 -12.30
N HIS A 220 -9.44 13.37 -13.46
CA HIS A 220 -10.32 14.04 -14.43
C HIS A 220 -10.73 13.16 -15.61
N GLN A 221 -10.23 11.92 -15.69
CA GLN A 221 -10.45 11.02 -16.82
C GLN A 221 -11.54 9.98 -16.49
N ALA A 222 -12.68 10.07 -17.17
CA ALA A 222 -13.85 9.23 -16.90
C ALA A 222 -13.59 7.72 -17.07
N ASP A 223 -12.67 7.33 -17.96
CA ASP A 223 -12.35 5.93 -18.28
C ASP A 223 -11.77 5.13 -17.10
N TYR A 224 -11.36 5.82 -16.03
CA TYR A 224 -10.85 5.19 -14.80
C TYR A 224 -11.94 4.95 -13.74
N PHE A 225 -13.19 5.41 -13.94
CA PHE A 225 -14.22 5.48 -12.88
C PHE A 225 -15.63 5.04 -13.29
#